data_AF-X1EW91-F1
#
_entry.id   AF-X1EW91-F1
#
_cell.length_a   1.000
_cell.length_b   1.000
_cell.length_c   1.000
_cell.angle_alpha   90.00
_cell.angle_beta   90.00
_cell.angle_gamma   90.00
#
_symmetry.space_group_name_H-M   'P 1'
#
loop_
_entity.id
_entity.type
_entity.pdbx_description
1 polymer ?
#
loop_
_entity_poly.entity_id
_entity_poly.type
_entity_poly.pdbx_seq_one_letter_code
_entity_poly.pdbx_strand_id
1 'polypeptide(L)'
;FEFVMDALMLGVGVGFDTKGAGKITIKSPEKGVTVFQIPDNREGWVEALRIVLEAFFYGKELPTFDYGLIRPAGTPIRGFGGIASGPAPLKDMLVNIHKILDAKIGNPITSLDILDIMNLIGKCVVAGNVRRSAEIALGEATDLDFITSKQDEEKLYSHRWASNNSVFAIKGLDYTFIANQIAVNGEPGIFWLDNAKAYSRMGDKPDYKDKKAAGVNPCGEQTLESFELCCLVETFPSRHDSYQEFQETLKFAYLYSKSVTLVNTHWQETNAVMLKNRRMGVSQTGIIEA
;
A
#
# COMPACT_ATOMS: atom_id res chain seq x y z
N PHE A 1 7.46 -4.49 0.98
CA PHE A 1 6.72 -5.71 1.34
C PHE A 1 6.43 -5.76 2.83
N GLU A 2 7.44 -5.79 3.70
CA GLU A 2 7.25 -5.83 5.17
C GLU A 2 6.37 -4.70 5.69
N PHE A 3 6.68 -3.45 5.32
CA PHE A 3 5.87 -2.28 5.68
C PHE A 3 4.39 -2.41 5.26
N VAL A 4 4.14 -2.95 4.07
CA VAL A 4 2.77 -3.12 3.54
C VAL A 4 2.02 -4.13 4.39
N MET A 5 2.62 -5.29 4.65
CA MET A 5 2.02 -6.32 5.49
C MET A 5 1.70 -5.80 6.89
N ASP A 6 2.65 -5.09 7.48
CA ASP A 6 2.52 -4.50 8.80
C ASP A 6 1.39 -3.46 8.87
N ALA A 7 1.42 -2.47 7.98
CA ALA A 7 0.46 -1.38 7.92
C ALA A 7 -0.96 -1.89 7.65
N LEU A 8 -1.12 -2.84 6.73
CA LEU A 8 -2.40 -3.48 6.45
C LEU A 8 -2.97 -4.22 7.67
N MET A 9 -2.12 -4.93 8.43
CA MET A 9 -2.55 -5.59 9.68
C MET A 9 -2.95 -4.59 10.77
N LEU A 10 -2.48 -3.35 10.68
CA LEU A 10 -2.93 -2.21 11.48
C LEU A 10 -4.12 -1.47 10.84
N GLY A 11 -4.81 -2.07 9.87
CA GLY A 11 -5.99 -1.49 9.23
C GLY A 11 -5.70 -0.23 8.41
N VAL A 12 -4.45 0.03 8.07
CA VAL A 12 -4.02 1.18 7.25
C VAL A 12 -4.02 0.76 5.79
N GLY A 13 -4.66 1.54 4.92
CA GLY A 13 -4.53 1.37 3.47
C GLY A 13 -3.19 1.88 2.94
N VAL A 14 -2.59 1.18 1.97
CA VAL A 14 -1.22 1.46 1.52
C VAL A 14 -1.15 1.63 0.01
N GLY A 15 -0.50 2.71 -0.44
CA GLY A 15 -0.06 2.84 -1.83
C GLY A 15 1.37 2.32 -2.00
N PHE A 16 1.62 1.61 -3.09
CA PHE A 16 2.96 1.12 -3.44
C PHE A 16 3.24 1.30 -4.94
N ASP A 17 4.52 1.41 -5.30
CA ASP A 17 4.96 1.42 -6.69
C ASP A 17 5.67 0.12 -7.09
N THR A 18 5.83 -0.10 -8.40
CA THR A 18 6.55 -1.26 -8.96
C THR A 18 7.96 -0.91 -9.44
N LYS A 19 8.54 0.23 -9.04
CA LYS A 19 9.89 0.68 -9.46
C LYS A 19 11.03 -0.18 -8.92
N GLY A 20 10.71 -1.20 -8.12
CA GLY A 20 11.61 -2.29 -7.76
C GLY A 20 11.94 -3.23 -8.93
N ALA A 21 11.14 -3.21 -10.00
CA ALA A 21 11.33 -4.07 -11.16
C ALA A 21 12.75 -3.93 -11.74
N GLY A 22 13.36 -5.06 -12.10
CA GLY A 22 14.72 -5.11 -12.65
C GLY A 22 15.85 -4.92 -11.64
N LYS A 23 15.59 -4.50 -10.39
CA LYS A 23 16.65 -4.11 -9.43
C LYS A 23 17.28 -5.28 -8.67
N ILE A 24 16.62 -6.44 -8.63
CA ILE A 24 17.13 -7.62 -7.94
C ILE A 24 16.92 -8.86 -8.80
N THR A 25 17.97 -9.66 -8.94
CA THR A 25 17.92 -10.99 -9.55
C THR A 25 17.55 -12.01 -8.48
N ILE A 26 16.52 -12.80 -8.74
CA ILE A 26 16.07 -13.82 -7.80
C ILE A 26 17.09 -14.96 -7.78
N LYS A 27 17.46 -15.37 -6.56
CA LYS A 27 18.42 -16.43 -6.28
C LYS A 27 17.71 -17.68 -5.81
N SER A 28 18.37 -18.81 -5.99
CA SER A 28 17.95 -20.05 -5.33
C SER A 28 18.27 -19.94 -3.83
N PRO A 29 17.30 -20.21 -2.94
CA PRO A 29 17.56 -20.27 -1.50
C PRO A 29 18.55 -21.36 -1.12
N GLU A 30 19.27 -21.15 -0.01
CA GLU A 30 19.97 -22.24 0.66
C GLU A 30 18.93 -23.19 1.29
N LYS A 31 19.13 -24.51 1.13
CA LYS A 31 18.21 -25.52 1.66
C LYS A 31 18.14 -25.41 3.18
N GLY A 32 16.93 -25.17 3.70
CA GLY A 32 16.66 -25.10 5.12
C GLY A 32 16.92 -26.42 5.84
N VAL A 33 17.72 -26.33 6.91
CA VAL A 33 17.83 -27.37 7.95
C VAL A 33 17.23 -26.87 9.27
N THR A 34 16.93 -25.58 9.37
CA THR A 34 16.33 -24.94 10.53
C THR A 34 14.80 -24.89 10.47
N VAL A 35 14.19 -24.72 11.64
CA VAL A 35 12.75 -24.52 11.82
C VAL A 35 12.53 -23.13 12.40
N PHE A 36 11.68 -22.33 11.77
CA PHE A 36 11.23 -21.05 12.31
C PHE A 36 9.81 -21.21 12.88
N GLN A 37 9.71 -21.17 14.21
CA GLN A 37 8.42 -21.19 14.90
C GLN A 37 7.85 -19.77 14.96
N ILE A 38 6.75 -19.56 14.24
CA ILE A 38 6.17 -18.23 14.04
C ILE A 38 5.44 -17.81 15.33
N PRO A 39 5.84 -16.71 15.99
CA PRO A 39 5.14 -16.24 17.18
C PRO A 39 3.75 -15.71 16.83
N ASP A 40 2.81 -15.82 17.77
CA ASP A 40 1.40 -15.43 17.62
C ASP A 40 1.17 -13.91 17.74
N ASN A 41 1.85 -13.15 16.89
CA ASN A 41 1.73 -11.69 16.80
C ASN A 41 1.98 -11.21 15.36
N ARG A 42 1.66 -9.94 15.09
CA ARG A 42 1.82 -9.30 13.78
C ARG A 42 3.28 -9.36 13.33
N GLU A 43 4.21 -9.03 14.23
CA GLU A 43 5.64 -9.00 13.95
C GLU A 43 6.17 -10.37 13.49
N GLY A 44 5.67 -11.47 14.06
CA GLY A 44 6.01 -12.83 13.65
C GLY A 44 5.57 -13.16 12.23
N TRP A 45 4.41 -12.67 11.82
CA TRP A 45 3.93 -12.88 10.45
C TRP A 45 4.75 -12.06 9.45
N VAL A 46 5.09 -10.81 9.80
CA VAL A 46 5.97 -9.94 9.00
C VAL A 46 7.37 -10.58 8.87
N GLU A 47 7.90 -11.12 9.97
CA GLU A 47 9.18 -11.82 9.98
C GLU A 47 9.18 -13.07 9.10
N ALA A 48 8.10 -13.86 9.12
CA ALA A 48 7.98 -15.02 8.23
C ALA A 48 8.01 -14.60 6.74
N LEU A 49 7.34 -13.50 6.38
CA LEU A 49 7.44 -12.93 5.03
C LEU A 49 8.87 -12.48 4.71
N ARG A 50 9.52 -11.75 5.64
CA ARG A 50 10.90 -11.28 5.48
C ARG A 50 11.85 -12.43 5.19
N ILE A 51 11.76 -13.52 5.95
CA ILE A 51 12.59 -14.72 5.76
C ILE A 51 12.44 -15.29 4.35
N VAL A 52 11.21 -15.46 3.84
CA VAL A 52 10.99 -15.93 2.47
C VAL A 52 11.63 -14.99 1.46
N LEU A 53 11.38 -13.67 1.59
CA LEU A 53 11.92 -12.69 0.67
C LEU A 53 13.46 -12.69 0.68
N GLU A 54 14.09 -12.66 1.85
CA GLU A 54 15.55 -12.64 1.97
C GLU A 54 16.21 -13.92 1.44
N ALA A 55 15.55 -15.08 1.61
CA ALA A 55 16.03 -16.33 1.06
C ALA A 55 16.17 -16.26 -0.46
N PHE A 56 15.15 -15.75 -1.15
CA PHE A 56 15.15 -15.59 -2.61
C PHE A 56 15.91 -14.36 -3.11
N PHE A 57 15.93 -13.26 -2.37
CA PHE A 57 16.60 -12.02 -2.79
C PHE A 57 18.11 -12.06 -2.55
N TYR A 58 18.53 -12.68 -1.45
CA TYR A 58 19.92 -12.66 -1.02
C TYR A 58 20.57 -14.05 -1.01
N GLY A 59 19.82 -15.13 -1.25
CA GLY A 59 20.32 -16.49 -1.23
C GLY A 59 20.52 -17.01 0.20
N LYS A 60 19.74 -16.51 1.16
CA LYS A 60 19.78 -16.99 2.55
C LYS A 60 19.06 -18.34 2.68
N GLU A 61 19.23 -18.97 3.84
CA GLU A 61 18.50 -20.17 4.22
C GLU A 61 16.98 -19.91 4.24
N LEU A 62 16.22 -20.84 3.65
CA LEU A 62 14.77 -20.89 3.78
C LEU A 62 14.35 -21.99 4.79
N PRO A 63 14.02 -21.65 6.04
CA PRO A 63 13.64 -22.62 7.06
C PRO A 63 12.28 -23.27 6.78
N THR A 64 12.00 -24.37 7.48
CA THR A 64 10.63 -24.87 7.58
C THR A 64 9.85 -24.04 8.59
N PHE A 65 8.64 -23.61 8.22
CA PHE A 65 7.79 -22.81 9.11
C PHE A 65 6.93 -23.71 10.02
N ASP A 66 7.04 -23.49 11.33
CA ASP A 66 6.13 -24.04 12.33
C ASP A 66 5.07 -23.00 12.74
N TYR A 67 3.80 -23.35 12.50
CA TYR A 67 2.63 -22.51 12.75
C TYR A 67 1.95 -22.81 14.09
N GLY A 68 2.49 -23.73 14.89
CA GLY A 68 1.84 -24.28 16.08
C GLY A 68 1.53 -23.28 17.19
N LEU A 69 2.25 -22.15 17.24
CA LEU A 69 1.96 -21.09 18.22
C LEU A 69 0.80 -20.18 17.79
N ILE A 70 0.49 -20.08 16.50
CA ILE A 70 -0.53 -19.14 15.99
C ILE A 70 -1.91 -19.59 16.47
N ARG A 71 -2.65 -18.65 17.08
CA ARG A 71 -3.97 -18.92 17.64
C ARG A 71 -4.93 -19.48 16.59
N PRO A 72 -5.84 -20.39 16.96
CA PRO A 72 -6.79 -20.99 16.02
C PRO A 72 -7.82 -19.97 15.52
N ALA A 73 -8.42 -20.28 14.38
CA ALA A 73 -9.52 -19.51 13.81
C ALA A 73 -10.68 -19.37 14.81
N GLY A 74 -11.30 -18.19 14.88
CA GLY A 74 -12.38 -17.88 15.82
C GLY A 74 -11.92 -17.28 17.15
N THR A 75 -10.62 -17.29 17.46
CA THR A 75 -10.09 -16.70 18.70
C THR A 75 -10.20 -15.16 18.67
N PRO A 76 -10.67 -14.48 19.72
CA PRO A 76 -10.76 -13.01 19.74
C PRO A 76 -9.42 -12.29 19.51
N ILE A 77 -9.43 -11.20 18.74
CA ILE A 77 -8.27 -10.31 18.56
C ILE A 77 -8.39 -9.11 19.51
N ARG A 78 -7.37 -8.88 20.33
CA ARG A 78 -7.31 -7.72 21.22
C ARG A 78 -6.97 -6.45 20.43
N GLY A 79 -7.60 -5.33 20.75
CA GLY A 79 -7.30 -4.00 20.17
C GLY A 79 -8.11 -3.65 18.92
N PHE A 80 -8.20 -4.55 17.94
CA PHE A 80 -8.91 -4.30 16.67
C PHE A 80 -10.41 -4.65 16.70
N GLY A 81 -10.83 -5.48 17.66
CA GLY A 81 -12.11 -6.19 17.60
C GLY A 81 -12.08 -7.32 16.55
N GLY A 82 -13.05 -8.22 16.60
CA GLY A 82 -13.14 -9.35 15.67
C GLY A 82 -12.47 -10.65 16.15
N ILE A 83 -12.36 -11.61 15.23
CA ILE A 83 -11.86 -12.97 15.46
C ILE A 83 -10.68 -13.27 14.54
N ALA A 84 -9.73 -14.06 15.02
CA ALA A 84 -8.57 -14.52 14.27
C ALA A 84 -8.96 -15.47 13.15
N SER A 85 -8.20 -15.43 12.06
CA SER A 85 -8.35 -16.34 10.91
C SER A 85 -7.69 -17.70 11.09
N GLY A 86 -6.87 -17.85 12.14
CA GLY A 86 -5.92 -18.95 12.22
C GLY A 86 -4.73 -18.77 11.25
N PRO A 87 -3.82 -19.76 11.19
CA PRO A 87 -2.58 -19.68 10.41
C PRO A 87 -2.76 -19.89 8.90
N ALA A 88 -3.93 -20.34 8.45
CA ALA A 88 -4.13 -20.76 7.06
C ALA A 88 -3.88 -19.63 6.03
N PRO A 89 -4.32 -18.38 6.23
CA PRO A 89 -4.03 -17.29 5.28
C PRO A 89 -2.54 -16.97 5.16
N LEU A 90 -1.80 -17.01 6.28
CA LEU A 90 -0.34 -16.80 6.27
C LEU A 90 0.34 -17.89 5.45
N LYS A 91 -0.03 -19.16 5.72
CA LYS A 91 0.52 -20.31 5.00
C LYS A 91 0.24 -20.22 3.50
N ASP A 92 -0.99 -19.89 3.09
CA ASP A 92 -1.34 -19.70 1.68
C ASP A 92 -0.51 -18.60 1.02
N MET A 93 -0.38 -17.44 1.69
CA MET A 93 0.42 -16.32 1.19
C MET A 93 1.88 -16.72 0.98
N LEU A 94 2.54 -17.32 1.99
CA LEU A 94 3.96 -17.70 1.91
C LEU A 94 4.20 -18.75 0.82
N VAL A 95 3.29 -19.72 0.64
CA VAL A 95 3.39 -20.73 -0.42
C VAL A 95 3.26 -20.10 -1.82
N ASN A 96 2.33 -19.17 -2.02
CA ASN A 96 2.15 -18.54 -3.33
C ASN A 96 3.30 -17.58 -3.66
N ILE A 97 3.80 -16.81 -2.68
CA ILE A 97 4.99 -15.97 -2.85
C ILE A 97 6.21 -16.84 -3.20
N HIS A 98 6.40 -17.97 -2.51
CA HIS A 98 7.47 -18.92 -2.84
C HIS A 98 7.36 -19.39 -4.30
N LYS A 99 6.18 -19.78 -4.78
CA LYS A 99 6.00 -20.23 -6.17
C LYS A 99 6.38 -19.16 -7.19
N ILE A 100 5.98 -17.90 -6.94
CA ILE A 100 6.32 -16.76 -7.80
C ILE A 100 7.84 -16.59 -7.87
N LEU A 101 8.51 -16.56 -6.71
CA LEU A 101 9.95 -16.33 -6.65
C LEU A 101 10.76 -17.51 -7.20
N ASP A 102 10.34 -18.74 -6.92
CA ASP A 102 10.99 -19.96 -7.42
C ASP A 102 10.97 -20.02 -8.97
N ALA A 103 9.83 -19.68 -9.57
CA ALA A 103 9.70 -19.59 -11.03
C ALA A 103 10.57 -18.48 -11.65
N LYS A 104 11.12 -17.57 -10.85
CA LYS A 104 11.93 -16.44 -11.28
C LYS A 104 13.41 -16.58 -10.95
N ILE A 105 13.86 -17.70 -10.37
CA ILE A 105 15.30 -17.93 -10.09
C ILE A 105 16.15 -17.67 -11.34
N GLY A 106 17.24 -16.93 -11.16
CA GLY A 106 18.16 -16.52 -12.22
C GLY A 106 17.70 -15.31 -13.02
N ASN A 107 16.46 -14.85 -12.85
CA ASN A 107 15.88 -13.72 -13.57
C ASN A 107 15.66 -12.52 -12.65
N PRO A 108 15.67 -11.28 -13.20
CA PRO A 108 15.26 -10.11 -12.44
C PRO A 108 13.78 -10.16 -12.05
N ILE A 109 13.44 -9.63 -10.87
CA ILE A 109 12.05 -9.43 -10.46
C ILE A 109 11.33 -8.49 -11.43
N THR A 110 10.09 -8.80 -11.82
CA THR A 110 9.29 -7.96 -12.71
C THR A 110 8.30 -7.08 -11.93
N SER A 111 7.69 -6.11 -12.62
CA SER A 111 6.61 -5.30 -12.04
C SER A 111 5.40 -6.15 -11.64
N LEU A 112 5.07 -7.17 -12.44
CA LEU A 112 4.01 -8.14 -12.12
C LEU A 112 4.33 -9.01 -10.92
N ASP A 113 5.58 -9.43 -10.74
CA ASP A 113 5.96 -10.19 -9.54
C ASP A 113 5.80 -9.34 -8.28
N ILE A 114 6.17 -8.05 -8.35
CA ILE A 114 5.96 -7.10 -7.24
C ILE A 114 4.47 -6.92 -6.96
N LEU A 115 3.65 -6.69 -7.99
CA LEU A 115 2.20 -6.56 -7.88
C LEU A 115 1.58 -7.81 -7.22
N ASP A 116 1.90 -8.99 -7.76
CA ASP A 116 1.35 -10.27 -7.29
C ASP A 116 1.73 -10.53 -5.82
N ILE A 117 2.98 -10.25 -5.41
CA ILE A 117 3.42 -10.38 -4.01
C ILE A 117 2.68 -9.41 -3.09
N MET A 118 2.55 -8.13 -3.47
CA MET A 118 1.81 -7.14 -2.66
C MET A 118 0.33 -7.54 -2.53
N ASN A 119 -0.30 -7.96 -3.61
CA ASN A 119 -1.71 -8.39 -3.58
C ASN A 119 -1.93 -9.68 -2.78
N LEU A 120 -0.96 -10.60 -2.78
CA LEU A 120 -1.01 -11.78 -1.88
C LEU A 120 -0.93 -11.36 -0.41
N ILE A 121 -0.16 -10.32 -0.08
CA ILE A 121 -0.12 -9.72 1.25
C ILE A 121 -1.49 -9.10 1.58
N GLY A 122 -2.07 -8.30 0.68
CA GLY A 122 -3.43 -7.76 0.84
C GLY A 122 -4.48 -8.84 1.10
N LYS A 123 -4.51 -9.89 0.26
CA LYS A 123 -5.38 -11.06 0.41
C LYS A 123 -5.21 -11.73 1.77
N CYS A 124 -3.97 -11.93 2.21
CA CYS A 124 -3.65 -12.55 3.50
C CYS A 124 -4.32 -11.79 4.66
N VAL A 125 -4.22 -10.46 4.64
CA VAL A 125 -4.77 -9.59 5.68
C VAL A 125 -6.30 -9.53 5.66
N VAL A 126 -6.92 -9.52 4.47
CA VAL A 126 -8.39 -9.58 4.33
C VAL A 126 -8.94 -10.89 4.87
N ALA A 127 -8.34 -12.01 4.48
CA ALA A 127 -8.70 -13.32 5.02
C ALA A 127 -8.42 -13.42 6.53
N GLY A 128 -7.47 -12.61 7.02
CA GLY A 128 -7.14 -12.36 8.42
C GLY A 128 -8.22 -11.66 9.26
N ASN A 129 -9.36 -11.29 8.66
CA ASN A 129 -10.49 -10.62 9.30
C ASN A 129 -10.20 -9.18 9.78
N VAL A 130 -9.20 -8.51 9.20
CA VAL A 130 -9.06 -7.04 9.29
C VAL A 130 -9.94 -6.43 8.21
N ARG A 131 -10.88 -5.58 8.61
CA ARG A 131 -12.11 -5.23 7.89
C ARG A 131 -11.94 -4.25 6.70
N ARG A 132 -10.88 -4.39 5.91
CA ARG A 132 -10.61 -3.90 4.53
C ARG A 132 -9.11 -3.62 4.39
N SER A 133 -8.34 -4.52 3.75
CA SER A 133 -7.09 -4.07 3.13
C SER A 133 -7.47 -3.14 1.99
N ALA A 134 -6.76 -2.04 1.85
CA ALA A 134 -6.94 -1.13 0.72
C ALA A 134 -5.56 -0.86 0.14
N GLU A 135 -5.34 -1.29 -1.09
CA GLU A 135 -4.09 -1.07 -1.79
C GLU A 135 -4.31 -0.27 -3.07
N ILE A 136 -3.38 0.63 -3.38
CA ILE A 136 -3.22 1.19 -4.73
C ILE A 136 -1.85 0.83 -5.27
N ALA A 137 -1.82 0.19 -6.43
CA ALA A 137 -0.57 -0.14 -7.13
C ALA A 137 -0.27 0.94 -8.17
N LEU A 138 0.95 1.49 -8.15
CA LEU A 138 1.40 2.53 -9.06
C LEU A 138 2.48 1.97 -10.02
N GLY A 139 2.13 1.85 -11.29
CA GLY A 139 3.01 1.35 -12.34
C GLY A 139 3.45 2.42 -13.33
N GLU A 140 4.34 2.05 -14.25
CA GLU A 140 4.76 2.91 -15.36
C GLU A 140 3.70 2.89 -16.47
N ALA A 141 3.41 4.04 -17.09
CA ALA A 141 2.38 4.13 -18.15
C ALA A 141 2.74 3.38 -19.45
N THR A 142 3.98 2.92 -19.59
CA THR A 142 4.46 2.13 -20.72
C THR A 142 4.54 0.63 -20.43
N ASP A 143 4.21 0.21 -19.20
CA ASP A 143 4.22 -1.20 -18.80
C ASP A 143 2.87 -1.86 -19.13
N LEU A 144 2.77 -2.42 -20.34
CA LEU A 144 1.55 -3.06 -20.82
C LEU A 144 1.14 -4.25 -19.95
N ASP A 145 2.11 -5.03 -19.47
CA ASP A 145 1.88 -6.20 -18.62
C ASP A 145 1.20 -5.77 -17.31
N PHE A 146 1.68 -4.69 -16.69
CA PHE A 146 1.05 -4.09 -15.51
C PHE A 146 -0.37 -3.57 -15.82
N ILE A 147 -0.53 -2.83 -16.92
CA ILE A 147 -1.83 -2.23 -17.30
C ILE A 147 -2.89 -3.32 -17.53
N THR A 148 -2.53 -4.42 -18.21
CA THR A 148 -3.46 -5.51 -18.50
C THR A 148 -3.46 -6.60 -17.43
N SER A 149 -2.76 -6.40 -16.31
CA SER A 149 -2.55 -7.45 -15.30
C SER A 149 -3.86 -8.05 -14.76
N LYS A 150 -4.92 -7.24 -14.66
CA LYS A 150 -6.23 -7.70 -14.20
C LYS A 150 -7.12 -8.33 -15.27
N GLN A 151 -6.67 -8.43 -16.52
CA GLN A 151 -7.38 -9.16 -17.57
C GLN A 151 -7.14 -10.68 -17.50
N ASP A 152 -6.14 -11.11 -16.72
CA ASP A 152 -5.95 -12.51 -16.34
C ASP A 152 -6.98 -12.86 -15.26
N GLU A 153 -8.09 -13.49 -15.64
CA GLU A 153 -9.18 -13.85 -14.74
C GLU A 153 -8.72 -14.75 -13.58
N GLU A 154 -7.84 -15.72 -13.84
CA GLU A 154 -7.36 -16.65 -12.82
C GLU A 154 -6.57 -15.90 -11.74
N LYS A 155 -5.66 -15.02 -12.15
CA LYS A 155 -4.92 -14.17 -11.21
C LYS A 155 -5.78 -13.10 -10.56
N LEU A 156 -6.74 -12.53 -11.29
CA LEU A 156 -7.71 -11.59 -10.77
C LEU A 156 -8.50 -12.20 -9.61
N TYR A 157 -9.13 -13.35 -9.80
CA TYR A 157 -9.93 -14.01 -8.76
C TYR A 157 -9.09 -14.57 -7.62
N SER A 158 -7.84 -14.97 -7.88
CA SER A 158 -6.98 -15.51 -6.81
C SER A 158 -6.41 -14.43 -5.90
N HIS A 159 -5.93 -13.30 -6.42
CA HIS A 159 -5.29 -12.25 -5.60
C HIS A 159 -5.28 -10.83 -6.20
N ARG A 160 -5.24 -10.63 -7.53
CA ARG A 160 -5.06 -9.27 -8.11
C ARG A 160 -6.23 -8.32 -7.87
N TRP A 161 -7.35 -8.80 -7.32
CA TRP A 161 -8.44 -7.95 -6.83
C TRP A 161 -8.04 -7.07 -5.62
N ALA A 162 -6.94 -7.40 -4.92
CA ALA A 162 -6.56 -6.75 -3.66
C ALA A 162 -6.12 -5.28 -3.79
N SER A 163 -5.69 -4.84 -4.98
CA SER A 163 -5.40 -3.44 -5.28
C SER A 163 -6.25 -2.89 -6.41
N ASN A 164 -6.44 -1.58 -6.41
CA ASN A 164 -6.74 -0.85 -7.64
C ASN A 164 -5.43 -0.36 -8.27
N ASN A 165 -5.31 -0.45 -9.58
CA ASN A 165 -4.07 -0.16 -10.29
C ASN A 165 -4.16 1.20 -10.96
N SER A 166 -3.09 1.98 -10.86
CA SER A 166 -2.94 3.27 -11.53
C SER A 166 -1.56 3.40 -12.15
N VAL A 167 -1.43 4.24 -13.17
CA VAL A 167 -0.15 4.52 -13.84
C VAL A 167 0.32 5.94 -13.59
N PHE A 168 1.65 6.11 -13.50
CA PHE A 168 2.26 7.43 -13.49
C PHE A 168 2.11 8.08 -14.87
N ALA A 169 1.42 9.21 -14.92
CA ALA A 169 1.18 9.92 -16.17
C ALA A 169 2.47 10.49 -16.77
N ILE A 170 2.57 10.47 -18.10
CA ILE A 170 3.67 11.03 -18.88
C ILE A 170 3.08 12.09 -19.81
N LYS A 171 3.54 13.34 -19.66
CA LYS A 171 3.10 14.43 -20.53
C LYS A 171 3.47 14.15 -21.98
N GLY A 172 2.48 14.20 -22.88
CA GLY A 172 2.67 13.99 -24.32
C GLY A 172 2.59 12.53 -24.77
N LEU A 173 2.33 11.58 -23.87
CA LEU A 173 2.03 10.20 -24.23
C LEU A 173 0.68 10.12 -25.00
N ASP A 174 0.59 9.19 -25.94
CA ASP A 174 -0.70 8.79 -26.52
C ASP A 174 -1.44 7.86 -25.55
N TYR A 175 -2.53 8.37 -24.97
CA TYR A 175 -3.34 7.66 -23.99
C TYR A 175 -4.41 6.75 -24.60
N THR A 176 -4.50 6.62 -25.93
CA THR A 176 -5.57 5.84 -26.59
C THR A 176 -5.67 4.42 -26.04
N PHE A 177 -4.55 3.72 -25.85
CA PHE A 177 -4.54 2.38 -25.27
C PHE A 177 -5.06 2.36 -23.82
N ILE A 178 -4.58 3.28 -22.97
CA ILE A 178 -4.99 3.39 -21.56
C ILE A 178 -6.49 3.72 -21.48
N ALA A 179 -6.97 4.68 -22.27
CA ALA A 179 -8.38 5.06 -22.32
C ALA A 179 -9.28 3.90 -22.75
N ASN A 180 -8.84 3.10 -23.74
CA ASN A 180 -9.56 1.90 -24.16
C ASN A 180 -9.62 0.84 -23.03
N GLN A 181 -8.56 0.68 -22.25
CA GLN A 181 -8.56 -0.22 -21.08
C GLN A 181 -9.48 0.30 -19.97
N ILE A 182 -9.44 1.60 -19.67
CA ILE A 182 -10.35 2.23 -18.70
C ILE A 182 -11.81 1.98 -19.09
N ALA A 183 -12.14 2.01 -20.38
CA ALA A 183 -13.48 1.73 -20.85
C ALA A 183 -13.95 0.28 -20.60
N VAL A 184 -13.03 -0.67 -20.39
CA VAL A 184 -13.36 -2.08 -20.09
C VAL A 184 -13.80 -2.25 -18.64
N ASN A 185 -13.08 -1.69 -17.67
CA ASN A 185 -13.29 -1.99 -16.25
C ASN A 185 -13.04 -0.82 -15.28
N GLY A 186 -12.78 0.38 -15.79
CA GLY A 186 -12.46 1.57 -14.99
C GLY A 186 -10.99 1.69 -14.59
N GLU A 187 -10.11 0.79 -15.04
CA GLU A 187 -8.67 0.78 -14.73
C GLU A 187 -7.80 0.85 -15.99
N PRO A 188 -6.55 1.36 -15.89
CA PRO A 188 -5.91 1.90 -14.70
C PRO A 188 -6.35 3.34 -14.39
N GLY A 189 -6.30 3.73 -13.12
CA GLY A 189 -6.29 5.14 -12.75
C GLY A 189 -5.05 5.86 -13.27
N ILE A 190 -5.05 7.19 -13.24
CA ILE A 190 -3.96 8.01 -13.78
C ILE A 190 -3.49 8.99 -12.71
N PHE A 191 -2.22 8.90 -12.33
CA PHE A 191 -1.63 9.77 -11.32
C PHE A 191 -0.52 10.65 -11.90
N TRP A 192 -0.73 11.97 -11.85
CA TRP A 192 0.19 12.98 -12.37
C TRP A 192 1.27 13.34 -11.35
N LEU A 193 2.22 12.42 -11.12
CA LEU A 193 3.27 12.59 -10.11
C LEU A 193 4.10 13.87 -10.32
N ASP A 194 4.40 14.23 -11.57
CA ASP A 194 5.16 15.46 -11.86
C ASP A 194 4.38 16.73 -11.46
N ASN A 195 3.05 16.72 -11.62
CA ASN A 195 2.21 17.82 -11.15
C ASN A 195 2.16 17.85 -9.63
N ALA A 196 1.98 16.68 -8.99
CA ALA A 196 1.96 16.55 -7.53
C ALA A 196 3.27 17.05 -6.89
N LYS A 197 4.42 16.82 -7.55
CA LYS A 197 5.72 17.36 -7.12
C LYS A 197 5.85 18.87 -7.32
N ALA A 198 5.28 19.40 -8.40
CA ALA A 198 5.51 20.77 -8.84
C ALA A 198 4.57 21.80 -8.20
N TYR A 199 3.34 21.40 -7.85
CA TYR A 199 2.28 22.33 -7.46
C TYR A 199 1.67 21.99 -6.11
N SER A 200 1.51 23.01 -5.25
CA SER A 200 0.56 22.95 -4.14
C SER A 200 -0.88 23.16 -4.63
N ARG A 201 -1.12 24.26 -5.36
CA ARG A 201 -2.40 24.57 -6.00
C ARG A 201 -2.16 24.81 -7.48
N MET A 202 -2.93 24.16 -8.34
CA MET A 202 -2.73 24.19 -9.80
C MET A 202 -2.96 25.58 -10.45
N GLY A 203 -3.63 26.51 -9.76
CA GLY A 203 -3.82 27.89 -10.24
C GLY A 203 -2.61 28.81 -10.00
N ASP A 204 -1.67 28.39 -9.16
CA ASP A 204 -0.45 29.15 -8.85
C ASP A 204 0.73 28.68 -9.74
N LYS A 205 1.82 29.44 -9.76
CA LYS A 205 3.08 29.00 -10.38
C LYS A 205 3.63 27.77 -9.62
N PRO A 206 4.41 26.89 -10.29
CA PRO A 206 5.10 25.79 -9.61
C PRO A 206 5.90 26.28 -8.41
N ASP A 207 5.75 25.63 -7.26
CA ASP A 207 6.46 25.97 -6.02
C ASP A 207 7.37 24.83 -5.52
N TYR A 208 7.21 23.62 -6.07
CA TYR A 208 8.02 22.43 -5.78
C TYR A 208 8.12 22.09 -4.28
N LYS A 209 7.12 22.48 -3.49
CA LYS A 209 7.10 22.20 -2.05
C LYS A 209 7.04 20.70 -1.75
N ASP A 210 6.43 19.93 -2.63
CA ASP A 210 6.29 18.47 -2.51
C ASP A 210 7.18 17.68 -3.48
N LYS A 211 8.36 18.23 -3.83
CA LYS A 211 9.29 17.63 -4.80
C LYS A 211 9.72 16.18 -4.49
N LYS A 212 9.55 15.72 -3.25
CA LYS A 212 9.90 14.37 -2.80
C LYS A 212 8.73 13.37 -2.89
N ALA A 213 7.54 13.82 -3.26
CA ALA A 213 6.39 12.97 -3.49
C ALA A 213 6.78 11.73 -4.32
N ALA A 214 6.27 10.58 -3.90
CA ALA A 214 6.53 9.28 -4.52
C ALA A 214 5.24 8.62 -5.02
N GLY A 215 4.11 8.90 -4.38
CA GLY A 215 2.82 8.31 -4.70
C GLY A 215 1.68 8.96 -3.93
N VAL A 216 0.63 8.18 -3.70
CA VAL A 216 -0.59 8.57 -2.99
C VAL A 216 -1.08 7.44 -2.09
N ASN A 217 -1.95 7.76 -1.15
CA ASN A 217 -2.74 6.74 -0.45
C ASN A 217 -3.82 6.13 -1.38
N PRO A 218 -4.51 5.03 -0.99
CA PRO A 218 -5.46 4.33 -1.86
C PRO A 218 -6.60 5.16 -2.46
N CYS A 219 -7.00 6.25 -1.80
CA CYS A 219 -8.06 7.12 -2.27
C CYS A 219 -7.55 8.28 -3.16
N GLY A 220 -6.23 8.44 -3.29
CA GLY A 220 -5.60 9.39 -4.23
C GLY A 220 -5.63 10.86 -3.81
N GLU A 221 -6.22 11.21 -2.67
CA GLU A 221 -6.43 12.59 -2.21
C GLU A 221 -5.19 13.21 -1.58
N GLN A 222 -4.30 12.40 -0.99
CA GLN A 222 -3.08 12.90 -0.35
C GLN A 222 -1.84 12.41 -1.11
N THR A 223 -1.08 13.37 -1.64
CA THR A 223 0.27 13.12 -2.15
C THR A 223 1.21 12.80 -0.99
N LEU A 224 2.01 11.75 -1.13
CA LEU A 224 2.85 11.20 -0.06
C LEU A 224 4.26 10.91 -0.55
N GLU A 225 5.23 11.16 0.32
CA GLU A 225 6.56 10.56 0.22
C GLU A 225 6.54 9.08 0.63
N SER A 226 7.61 8.34 0.32
CA SER A 226 7.77 6.97 0.79
C SER A 226 7.69 6.91 2.32
N PHE A 227 6.93 5.94 2.86
CA PHE A 227 6.62 5.75 4.28
C PHE A 227 5.81 6.85 4.97
N GLU A 228 5.32 7.87 4.24
CA GLU A 228 4.49 8.94 4.82
C GLU A 228 3.04 8.47 5.02
N LEU A 229 2.39 8.97 6.07
CA LEU A 229 1.00 8.62 6.38
C LEU A 229 0.04 9.74 5.99
N CYS A 230 -1.18 9.33 5.61
CA CYS A 230 -2.29 10.25 5.43
C CYS A 230 -2.76 10.78 6.80
N CYS A 231 -3.04 12.09 6.91
CA CYS A 231 -3.45 12.72 8.17
C CYS A 231 -4.60 13.68 7.89
N LEU A 232 -5.82 13.17 7.99
CA LEU A 232 -7.02 13.88 7.54
C LEU A 232 -7.86 14.41 8.70
N VAL A 233 -8.54 15.51 8.41
CA VAL A 233 -9.68 16.00 9.19
C VAL A 233 -10.73 16.49 8.20
N GLU A 234 -11.98 16.13 8.45
CA GLU A 234 -13.09 16.45 7.55
C GLU A 234 -13.90 17.63 8.09
N THR A 235 -14.22 18.59 7.22
CA THR A 235 -15.03 19.76 7.56
C THR A 235 -16.22 19.87 6.60
N PHE A 236 -17.33 20.42 7.07
CA PHE A 236 -18.58 20.49 6.32
C PHE A 236 -19.03 21.94 6.15
N PRO A 237 -18.61 22.67 5.10
CA PRO A 237 -19.00 24.07 4.90
C PRO A 237 -20.52 24.29 4.94
N SER A 238 -21.32 23.36 4.40
CA SER A 238 -22.80 23.41 4.40
C SER A 238 -23.46 23.32 5.79
N ARG A 239 -22.67 23.13 6.86
CA ARG A 239 -23.14 23.07 8.25
C ARG A 239 -22.85 24.34 9.05
N HIS A 240 -22.52 25.44 8.38
CA HIS A 240 -22.20 26.72 9.02
C HIS A 240 -23.14 27.81 8.49
N ASP A 241 -23.59 28.70 9.38
CA ASP A 241 -24.49 29.81 9.03
C ASP A 241 -23.73 30.98 8.36
N SER A 242 -22.40 31.02 8.54
CA SER A 242 -21.56 32.08 8.01
C SER A 242 -20.14 31.63 7.71
N TYR A 243 -19.45 32.38 6.85
CA TYR A 243 -18.03 32.17 6.58
C TYR A 243 -17.16 32.29 7.84
N GLN A 244 -17.49 33.22 8.74
CA GLN A 244 -16.75 33.45 9.98
C GLN A 244 -16.79 32.23 10.90
N GLU A 245 -17.96 31.60 11.02
CA GLU A 245 -18.13 30.36 11.77
C GLU A 245 -17.32 29.21 11.14
N PHE A 246 -17.36 29.10 9.81
CA PHE A 246 -16.55 28.10 9.10
C PHE A 246 -15.04 28.33 9.28
N GLN A 247 -14.57 29.58 9.28
CA GLN A 247 -13.17 29.91 9.59
C GLN A 247 -12.75 29.46 10.99
N GLU A 248 -13.64 29.58 11.97
CA GLU A 248 -13.38 29.08 13.33
C GLU A 248 -13.25 27.55 13.36
N THR A 249 -14.13 26.82 12.66
CA THR A 249 -14.00 25.37 12.48
C THR A 249 -12.68 24.99 11.81
N LEU A 250 -12.26 25.70 10.76
CA LEU A 250 -10.99 25.44 10.08
C LEU A 250 -9.77 25.62 11.00
N LYS A 251 -9.83 26.59 11.93
CA LYS A 251 -8.78 26.78 12.95
C LYS A 251 -8.67 25.54 13.85
N PHE A 252 -9.78 25.00 14.33
CA PHE A 252 -9.76 23.80 15.17
C PHE A 252 -9.35 22.55 14.40
N ALA A 253 -9.80 22.41 13.15
CA ALA A 253 -9.38 21.32 12.26
C ALA A 253 -7.86 21.33 12.04
N TYR A 254 -7.27 22.51 11.81
CA TYR A 254 -5.82 22.68 11.73
C TYR A 254 -5.12 22.27 13.03
N LEU A 255 -5.57 22.74 14.20
CA LEU A 255 -4.94 22.42 15.48
C LEU A 255 -5.01 20.92 15.82
N TYR A 256 -6.16 20.30 15.55
CA TYR A 256 -6.37 18.87 15.74
C TYR A 256 -5.43 18.06 14.85
N SER A 257 -5.50 18.28 13.53
CA SER A 257 -4.66 17.55 12.57
C SER A 257 -3.17 17.77 12.84
N LYS A 258 -2.75 18.97 13.23
CA LYS A 258 -1.35 19.24 13.59
C LYS A 258 -0.90 18.45 14.80
N SER A 259 -1.76 18.32 15.80
CA SER A 259 -1.49 17.54 17.01
C SER A 259 -1.37 16.04 16.68
N VAL A 260 -2.20 15.52 15.77
CA VAL A 260 -2.12 14.12 15.30
C VAL A 260 -0.76 13.83 14.67
N THR A 261 -0.17 14.77 13.92
CA THR A 261 1.17 14.57 13.33
C THR A 261 2.29 14.36 14.36
N LEU A 262 2.05 14.61 15.65
CA LEU A 262 3.02 14.40 16.73
C LEU A 262 3.10 12.94 17.21
N VAL A 263 2.14 12.09 16.84
CA VAL A 263 2.08 10.69 17.27
C VAL A 263 3.09 9.86 16.46
N ASN A 264 3.92 9.10 17.17
CA ASN A 264 4.90 8.20 16.54
C ASN A 264 4.30 6.83 16.28
N THR A 265 4.78 6.19 15.22
CA THR A 265 4.61 4.76 14.94
C THR A 265 5.86 3.99 15.36
N HIS A 266 5.85 2.66 15.18
CA HIS A 266 7.05 1.84 15.40
C HIS A 266 8.02 1.85 14.19
N TRP A 267 7.63 2.44 13.06
CA TRP A 267 8.50 2.62 11.88
C TRP A 267 9.25 3.94 11.95
N GLN A 268 10.58 3.88 12.00
CA GLN A 268 11.42 5.07 12.14
C GLN A 268 11.39 5.94 10.89
N GLU A 269 11.30 5.32 9.71
CA GLU A 269 11.17 5.96 8.41
C GLU A 269 9.90 6.81 8.35
N THR A 270 8.77 6.23 8.79
CA THR A 270 7.50 6.94 8.92
C THR A 270 7.61 8.12 9.90
N ASN A 271 8.19 7.91 11.07
CA ASN A 271 8.36 8.99 12.05
C ASN A 271 9.23 10.13 11.50
N ALA A 272 10.31 9.81 10.78
CA ALA A 272 11.20 10.79 10.19
C ALA A 272 10.50 11.65 9.13
N VAL A 273 9.71 11.04 8.24
CA VAL A 273 8.99 11.79 7.21
C VAL A 273 7.82 12.58 7.79
N MET A 274 7.07 12.00 8.74
CA MET A 274 5.97 12.69 9.44
C MET A 274 6.48 13.90 10.23
N LEU A 275 7.64 13.78 10.91
CA LEU A 275 8.29 14.88 11.63
C LEU A 275 8.76 16.00 10.68
N LYS A 276 9.30 15.63 9.52
CA LYS A 276 9.81 16.56 8.51
C LYS A 276 8.67 17.35 7.85
N ASN A 277 7.64 16.65 7.38
CA ASN A 277 6.59 17.26 6.56
C ASN A 277 5.46 17.83 7.41
N ARG A 278 5.11 17.15 8.51
CA ARG A 278 3.96 17.46 9.36
C ARG A 278 2.71 17.76 8.51
N ARG A 279 2.52 16.93 7.47
CA ARG A 279 1.47 17.05 6.46
C ARG A 279 0.10 16.83 7.07
N MET A 280 -0.88 17.60 6.60
CA MET A 280 -2.27 17.52 7.03
C MET A 280 -3.16 17.69 5.80
N GLY A 281 -4.25 16.94 5.75
CA GLY A 281 -5.33 17.10 4.78
C GLY A 281 -6.59 17.61 5.50
N VAL A 282 -6.79 18.92 5.51
CA VAL A 282 -8.05 19.54 5.99
C VAL A 282 -9.05 19.47 4.85
N SER A 283 -9.81 18.39 4.81
CA SER A 283 -10.77 18.08 3.75
C SER A 283 -12.08 18.84 3.92
N GLN A 284 -12.80 19.01 2.81
CA GLN A 284 -14.13 19.61 2.75
C GLN A 284 -15.10 18.62 2.10
N THR A 285 -16.18 18.33 2.81
CA THR A 285 -17.27 17.47 2.35
C THR A 285 -18.58 18.24 2.37
N GLY A 286 -19.51 17.89 1.48
CA GLY A 286 -20.76 18.61 1.36
C GLY A 286 -20.61 19.94 0.58
N ILE A 287 -19.68 19.96 -0.40
CA ILE A 287 -19.36 21.13 -1.21
C ILE A 287 -20.52 21.51 -2.15
N ILE A 288 -21.29 20.53 -2.63
CA ILE A 288 -22.43 20.79 -3.53
C ILE A 288 -23.59 21.42 -2.75
N GLU A 289 -23.74 21.05 -1.48
CA GLU A 289 -24.78 21.55 -0.59
C GLU A 289 -24.48 22.94 0.00
N ALA A 290 -23.23 23.41 -0.08
CA ALA A 290 -22.78 24.68 0.48
C ALA A 290 -22.93 25.83 -0.52
#